data_AF-A0A2M8RW18-F1
#
_entry.id   AF-A0A2M8RW18-F1
#
_cell.length_a   1.000
_cell.length_b   1.000
_cell.length_c   1.000
_cell.angle_alpha   90.00
_cell.angle_beta   90.00
_cell.angle_gamma   90.00
#
_symmetry.space_group_name_H-M   'P 1'
#
loop_
_entity.id
_entity.type
_entity.pdbx_description
1 polymer ?
#
loop_
_entity_poly.entity_id
_entity_poly.type
_entity_poly.pdbx_seq_one_letter_code
_entity_poly.pdbx_strand_id
1 'polypeptide(L)'
;MFKLLKTVFKTGDATTKYPFKPYETDPDFRGKPELDSAQCIVCGACTMACPANALTLRTDTQNGERTWSLFLGRCIFCGRCEEVCPTKAIRLTQDFELSVCNKQDLYQETTFGTTNCQQCGKPFTSDKELNYTIELLRQSAVDPAQISQKLAVLHTCPDCKRQNSLEKTAEIETHMRVKLAMFRHNGGSK
;
A
#
# COMPACT_ATOMS: atom_id res chain seq x y z
N MET A 1 -5.73 54.30 31.04
CA MET A 1 -6.63 53.32 31.68
C MET A 1 -7.86 52.98 30.82
N PHE A 2 -8.63 53.97 30.32
CA PHE A 2 -9.85 53.72 29.50
C PHE A 2 -9.68 52.90 28.21
N LYS A 3 -8.54 53.03 27.52
CA LYS A 3 -8.24 52.21 26.33
C LYS A 3 -8.23 50.71 26.64
N LEU A 4 -7.72 50.32 27.81
CA LEU A 4 -7.62 48.92 28.21
C LEU A 4 -9.01 48.32 28.44
N LEU A 5 -9.88 49.04 29.16
CA LEU A 5 -11.27 48.64 29.38
C LEU A 5 -12.03 48.50 28.05
N LYS A 6 -11.87 49.45 27.12
CA LYS A 6 -12.50 49.38 25.80
C LYS A 6 -12.04 48.16 24.98
N THR A 7 -10.76 47.80 25.07
CA THR A 7 -10.22 46.60 24.43
C THR A 7 -10.81 45.33 25.05
N VAL A 8 -10.86 45.23 26.38
CA VAL A 8 -11.43 44.05 27.08
C VAL A 8 -12.89 43.82 26.68
N PHE A 9 -13.73 44.86 26.69
CA PHE A 9 -15.13 44.72 26.28
C PHE A 9 -15.30 44.39 24.80
N LYS A 10 -14.40 44.88 23.92
CA LYS A 10 -14.44 44.56 22.48
C LYS A 10 -13.99 43.13 22.20
N THR A 11 -13.00 42.63 22.93
CA THR A 11 -12.43 41.29 22.74
C THR A 11 -13.36 40.21 23.29
N GLY A 12 -14.08 40.50 24.39
CA GLY A 12 -14.93 39.51 25.05
C GLY A 12 -14.12 38.36 25.65
N ASP A 13 -14.76 37.23 25.89
CA ASP A 13 -14.12 36.05 26.46
C ASP A 13 -13.34 35.28 25.39
N ALA A 14 -12.03 35.17 25.59
CA ALA A 14 -11.14 34.43 24.68
C ALA A 14 -11.23 32.90 24.87
N THR A 15 -11.79 32.42 25.99
CA THR A 15 -11.86 31.00 26.32
C THR A 15 -13.00 30.30 25.59
N THR A 16 -12.74 29.09 25.10
CA THR A 16 -13.79 28.20 24.59
C THR A 16 -14.46 27.44 25.73
N LYS A 17 -15.66 26.88 25.48
CA LYS A 17 -16.38 26.05 26.46
C LYS A 17 -15.90 24.59 26.50
N TYR A 18 -14.68 24.31 26.06
CA TYR A 18 -14.11 22.97 26.09
C TYR A 18 -13.97 22.46 27.54
N PRO A 19 -14.29 21.20 27.85
CA PRO A 19 -14.72 20.12 26.96
C PRO A 19 -16.24 20.02 26.73
N PHE A 20 -17.06 20.87 27.36
CA PHE A 20 -18.54 20.79 27.23
C PHE A 20 -19.09 21.22 25.87
N LYS A 21 -18.32 22.01 25.11
CA LYS A 21 -18.49 22.21 23.67
C LYS A 21 -17.24 21.66 22.96
N PRO A 22 -17.37 20.70 22.02
CA PRO A 22 -16.24 20.22 21.24
C PRO A 22 -15.50 21.35 20.51
N TYR A 23 -14.19 21.19 20.36
CA TYR A 23 -13.39 22.13 19.59
C TYR A 23 -13.65 21.89 18.09
N GLU A 24 -14.01 22.94 17.37
CA GLU A 24 -14.22 22.89 15.92
C GLU A 24 -12.86 22.92 15.22
N THR A 25 -12.52 21.84 14.52
CA THR A 25 -11.29 21.75 13.72
C THR A 25 -11.53 22.18 12.28
N ASP A 26 -10.45 22.56 11.60
CA ASP A 26 -10.49 22.84 10.17
C ASP A 26 -10.84 21.56 9.38
N PRO A 27 -11.57 21.64 8.25
CA PRO A 27 -11.84 20.48 7.40
C PRO A 27 -10.58 19.72 6.96
N ASP A 28 -9.45 20.42 6.78
CA ASP A 28 -8.17 19.83 6.35
C ASP A 28 -7.26 19.45 7.53
N PHE A 29 -7.80 19.42 8.75
CA PHE A 29 -7.05 19.04 9.95
C PHE A 29 -6.51 17.61 9.86
N ARG A 30 -5.24 17.43 10.24
CA ARG A 30 -4.55 16.13 10.20
C ARG A 30 -4.51 15.47 11.57
N GLY A 31 -5.60 14.79 11.92
CA GLY A 31 -5.75 14.01 13.15
C GLY A 31 -5.43 12.53 12.96
N LYS A 32 -6.14 11.66 13.66
CA LYS A 32 -5.91 10.20 13.65
C LYS A 32 -5.99 9.62 12.23
N PRO A 33 -4.96 8.89 11.76
CA PRO A 33 -5.10 8.09 10.55
C PRO A 33 -6.10 6.94 10.79
N GLU A 34 -7.07 6.80 9.90
CA GLU A 34 -8.10 5.76 9.93
C GLU A 34 -8.07 4.96 8.63
N LEU A 35 -8.13 3.62 8.76
CA LEU A 35 -8.13 2.70 7.63
C LEU A 35 -9.55 2.17 7.36
N ASP A 36 -10.05 2.38 6.15
CA ASP A 36 -11.17 1.64 5.58
C ASP A 36 -10.66 0.29 5.05
N SER A 37 -10.89 -0.77 5.82
CA SER A 37 -10.48 -2.13 5.45
C SER A 37 -11.21 -2.68 4.23
N ALA A 38 -12.40 -2.19 3.89
CA ALA A 38 -13.15 -2.61 2.72
C ALA A 38 -12.45 -2.12 1.44
N GLN A 39 -12.02 -0.86 1.42
CA GLN A 39 -11.32 -0.23 0.30
C GLN A 39 -9.82 -0.54 0.22
N CYS A 40 -9.21 -0.93 1.34
CA CYS A 40 -7.78 -1.22 1.38
C CYS A 40 -7.45 -2.46 0.54
N ILE A 41 -6.51 -2.32 -0.40
CA ILE A 41 -5.97 -3.42 -1.20
C ILE A 41 -4.65 -3.98 -0.65
N VAL A 42 -4.13 -3.43 0.46
CA VAL A 42 -2.95 -3.96 1.16
C VAL A 42 -1.65 -3.87 0.32
N CYS A 43 -1.55 -2.92 -0.60
CA CYS A 43 -0.40 -2.75 -1.50
C CYS A 43 0.87 -2.21 -0.80
N GLY A 44 0.75 -1.68 0.42
CA GLY A 44 1.89 -1.17 1.20
C GLY A 44 2.44 0.20 0.78
N ALA A 45 1.79 0.91 -0.16
CA ALA A 45 2.20 2.26 -0.56
C ALA A 45 2.30 3.23 0.64
N CYS A 46 1.31 3.20 1.54
CA CYS A 46 1.30 4.01 2.74
C CYS A 46 2.44 3.67 3.72
N THR A 47 2.79 2.39 3.83
CA THR A 47 3.92 1.91 4.63
C THR A 47 5.24 2.47 4.10
N MET A 48 5.45 2.37 2.78
CA MET A 48 6.67 2.89 2.13
C MET A 48 6.79 4.41 2.21
N ALA A 49 5.67 5.13 2.17
CA ALA A 49 5.66 6.59 2.22
C ALA A 49 5.77 7.17 3.65
N CYS A 50 5.65 6.35 4.70
CA CYS A 50 5.62 6.81 6.09
C CYS A 50 7.03 7.20 6.56
N PRO A 51 7.35 8.50 6.74
CA PRO A 51 8.71 8.92 7.09
C PRO A 51 9.14 8.47 8.49
N ALA A 52 8.16 8.29 9.38
CA ALA A 52 8.42 7.86 10.75
C ALA A 52 8.39 6.34 10.91
N ASN A 53 8.09 5.55 9.87
CA ASN A 53 7.88 4.10 9.97
C ASN A 53 6.86 3.72 11.06
N ALA A 54 5.78 4.51 11.19
CA ALA A 54 4.66 4.24 12.11
C ALA A 54 3.70 3.18 11.55
N LEU A 55 3.72 2.98 10.24
CA LEU A 55 2.99 1.94 9.53
C LEU A 55 3.90 0.76 9.24
N THR A 56 3.36 -0.45 9.37
CA THR A 56 4.07 -1.68 8.99
C THR A 56 3.14 -2.64 8.27
N LEU A 57 3.71 -3.50 7.42
CA LEU A 57 3.00 -4.57 6.74
C LEU A 57 3.77 -5.86 6.94
N ARG A 58 3.19 -6.82 7.67
CA ARG A 58 3.79 -8.13 7.95
C ARG A 58 3.05 -9.22 7.17
N THR A 59 3.77 -10.20 6.66
CA THR A 59 3.19 -11.35 5.95
C THR A 59 3.52 -12.61 6.71
N ASP A 60 2.49 -13.31 7.13
CA ASP A 60 2.57 -14.64 7.69
C ASP A 60 2.31 -15.65 6.56
N THR A 61 3.40 -16.27 6.09
CA THR A 61 3.33 -17.28 5.02
C THR A 61 2.76 -18.62 5.49
N GLN A 62 2.70 -18.88 6.79
CA GLN A 62 2.13 -20.13 7.33
C GLN A 62 0.61 -20.05 7.35
N ASN A 63 0.08 -18.93 7.84
CA ASN A 63 -1.37 -18.71 7.93
C ASN A 63 -1.96 -18.10 6.64
N GLY A 64 -1.12 -17.64 5.71
CA GLY A 64 -1.60 -16.99 4.48
C GLY A 64 -2.23 -15.64 4.77
N GLU A 65 -1.66 -14.90 5.72
CA GLU A 65 -2.22 -13.65 6.21
C GLU A 65 -1.24 -12.50 6.02
N ARG A 66 -1.80 -11.30 5.83
CA ARG A 66 -1.03 -10.06 5.75
C ARG A 66 -1.63 -9.03 6.69
N THR A 67 -0.87 -8.64 7.71
CA THR A 67 -1.31 -7.71 8.75
C THR A 67 -0.74 -6.33 8.51
N TRP A 68 -1.64 -5.37 8.30
CA TRP A 68 -1.34 -3.96 8.34
C TRP A 68 -1.40 -3.48 9.80
N SER A 69 -0.41 -2.71 10.24
CA SER A 69 -0.40 -2.14 11.59
C SER A 69 -0.02 -0.66 11.56
N LEU A 70 -0.68 0.13 12.41
CA LEU A 70 -0.33 1.51 12.72
C LEU A 70 0.00 1.64 14.20
N PHE A 71 1.14 2.23 14.52
CA PHE A 71 1.49 2.64 15.88
C PHE A 71 1.42 4.16 16.03
N LEU A 72 0.35 4.66 16.65
CA LEU A 72 0.11 6.09 16.83
C LEU A 72 1.21 6.80 17.61
N GLY A 73 1.87 6.12 18.56
CA GLY A 73 2.97 6.68 19.34
C GLY A 73 4.23 7.01 18.53
N ARG A 74 4.32 6.60 17.26
CA ARG A 74 5.39 6.97 16.33
C ARG A 74 4.88 7.84 15.18
N CYS A 75 3.57 7.94 14.99
CA CYS A 75 2.99 8.73 13.92
C CYS A 75 3.29 10.22 14.13
N ILE A 76 3.70 10.92 13.07
CA ILE A 76 3.93 12.37 13.07
C ILE A 76 2.80 13.15 12.36
N PHE A 77 1.69 12.48 12.07
CA PHE A 77 0.47 13.07 11.49
C PHE A 77 0.69 13.87 10.19
N CYS A 78 1.69 13.49 9.40
CA CYS A 78 2.10 14.26 8.23
C CYS A 78 1.18 14.16 7.01
N GLY A 79 0.21 13.23 6.96
CA GLY A 79 -0.70 13.08 5.81
C GLY A 79 -0.18 12.26 4.62
N ARG A 80 1.12 11.94 4.55
CA ARG A 80 1.70 11.21 3.40
C ARG A 80 1.01 9.88 3.07
N CYS A 81 0.52 9.15 4.08
CA CYS A 81 -0.15 7.88 3.86
C CYS A 81 -1.48 8.01 3.12
N GLU A 82 -2.21 9.10 3.36
CA GLU A 82 -3.45 9.44 2.66
C GLU A 82 -3.16 9.87 1.22
N GLU A 83 -2.17 10.74 1.02
CA GLU A 83 -1.79 11.24 -0.32
C GLU A 83 -1.39 10.12 -1.30
N VAL A 84 -0.67 9.10 -0.82
CA VAL A 84 -0.16 8.02 -1.69
C VAL A 84 -1.14 6.86 -1.86
N CYS A 85 -2.26 6.83 -1.13
CA CYS A 85 -3.15 5.69 -1.14
C CYS A 85 -3.94 5.63 -2.48
N PRO A 86 -3.72 4.62 -3.34
CA PRO A 86 -4.33 4.59 -4.66
C PRO A 86 -5.86 4.42 -4.61
N THR A 87 -6.38 3.82 -3.54
CA THR A 87 -7.82 3.59 -3.34
C THR A 87 -8.44 4.52 -2.30
N LYS A 88 -7.67 5.50 -1.78
CA LYS A 88 -8.10 6.41 -0.69
C LYS A 88 -8.61 5.68 0.57
N ALA A 89 -8.12 4.46 0.80
CA ALA A 89 -8.53 3.62 1.92
C ALA A 89 -7.96 4.05 3.27
N ILE A 90 -6.98 4.95 3.32
CA ILE A 90 -6.48 5.54 4.57
C ILE A 90 -6.61 7.05 4.46
N ARG A 91 -7.15 7.67 5.52
CA ARG A 91 -7.39 9.12 5.59
C ARG A 91 -7.00 9.68 6.94
N LEU A 92 -6.68 10.97 7.00
CA LEU A 92 -6.46 11.67 8.26
C LEU A 92 -7.81 12.23 8.69
N THR A 93 -8.27 11.85 9.89
CA THR A 93 -9.54 12.34 10.42
C THR A 93 -9.35 13.64 11.19
N GLN A 94 -10.46 14.22 11.65
CA GLN A 94 -10.46 15.37 12.56
C GLN A 94 -10.27 14.98 14.04
N ASP A 95 -10.10 13.69 14.34
CA ASP A 95 -9.95 13.18 15.71
C ASP A 95 -8.54 13.45 16.25
N PHE A 96 -8.44 14.19 17.36
CA PHE A 96 -7.19 14.55 18.02
C PHE A 96 -7.14 14.15 19.50
N GLU A 97 -8.23 13.65 20.07
CA GLU A 97 -8.35 13.34 21.49
C GLU A 97 -7.84 11.91 21.77
N LEU A 98 -6.61 11.64 21.37
CA LEU A 98 -6.04 10.28 21.25
C LEU A 98 -5.29 9.81 22.51
N SER A 99 -5.55 10.42 23.67
CA SER A 99 -4.85 10.08 24.91
C SER A 99 -5.28 8.71 25.41
N VAL A 100 -4.31 7.86 25.78
CA VAL A 100 -4.55 6.51 26.30
C VAL A 100 -3.73 6.27 27.56
N CYS A 101 -4.21 5.36 28.41
CA CYS A 101 -3.51 4.97 29.65
C CYS A 101 -2.45 3.89 29.42
N ASN A 102 -2.58 3.07 28.37
CA ASN A 102 -1.62 2.01 28.05
C ASN A 102 -1.03 2.20 26.65
N LYS A 103 0.27 1.90 26.52
CA LYS A 103 0.97 1.97 25.22
C LYS A 103 0.35 1.06 24.16
N GLN A 104 -0.24 -0.07 24.57
CA GLN A 104 -0.82 -1.04 23.66
C GLN A 104 -2.03 -0.47 22.89
N ASP A 105 -2.76 0.46 23.50
CA ASP A 105 -3.96 1.08 22.93
C ASP A 105 -3.61 2.03 21.76
N LEU A 106 -2.32 2.34 21.54
CA LEU A 106 -1.83 3.10 20.40
C LEU A 106 -1.64 2.25 19.13
N TYR A 107 -1.76 0.93 19.23
CA TYR A 107 -1.70 0.04 18.07
C TYR A 107 -3.07 -0.15 17.44
N GLN A 108 -3.12 -0.08 16.12
CA GLN A 108 -4.26 -0.50 15.31
C GLN A 108 -3.76 -1.55 14.32
N GLU A 109 -4.46 -2.67 14.22
CA GLU A 109 -4.09 -3.75 13.31
C GLU A 109 -5.29 -4.22 12.50
N THR A 110 -5.05 -4.62 11.26
CA THR A 110 -6.04 -5.23 10.38
C THR A 110 -5.37 -6.30 9.55
N THR A 111 -5.95 -7.50 9.55
CA THR A 111 -5.42 -8.65 8.84
C THR A 111 -6.23 -8.94 7.59
N PHE A 112 -5.54 -9.32 6.52
CA PHE A 112 -6.11 -9.61 5.21
C PHE A 112 -5.63 -10.98 4.72
N GLY A 113 -6.49 -11.67 3.97
CA GLY A 113 -6.14 -12.91 3.29
C GLY A 113 -5.15 -12.68 2.16
N THR A 114 -4.32 -13.70 1.92
CA THR A 114 -3.38 -13.75 0.80
C THR A 114 -3.76 -14.83 -0.19
N THR A 115 -3.29 -14.63 -1.41
CA THR A 115 -3.44 -15.58 -2.51
C THR A 115 -2.14 -16.35 -2.73
N ASN A 116 -2.29 -17.58 -3.20
CA ASN A 116 -1.17 -18.50 -3.41
C ASN A 116 -0.69 -18.44 -4.86
N CYS A 117 0.62 -18.62 -5.05
CA CYS A 117 1.23 -18.72 -6.36
C CYS A 117 0.74 -19.97 -7.10
N GLN A 118 0.30 -19.84 -8.36
CA GLN A 118 -0.11 -20.98 -9.18
C GLN A 118 1.02 -21.99 -9.47
N GLN A 119 2.28 -21.56 -9.43
CA GLN A 119 3.43 -22.43 -9.74
C GLN A 119 4.00 -23.15 -8.52
N CYS A 120 4.18 -22.47 -7.40
CA CYS A 120 4.83 -23.04 -6.21
C CYS A 120 3.91 -23.19 -4.99
N GLY A 121 2.66 -22.72 -5.07
CA GLY A 121 1.68 -22.81 -3.99
C GLY A 121 1.93 -21.89 -2.79
N LYS A 122 3.01 -21.09 -2.77
CA LYS A 122 3.31 -20.19 -1.63
C LYS A 122 2.45 -18.92 -1.65
N PRO A 123 1.98 -18.44 -0.48
CA PRO A 123 1.38 -17.11 -0.35
C PRO A 123 2.32 -16.01 -0.84
N PHE A 124 1.84 -15.01 -1.60
CA PHE A 124 2.73 -13.96 -2.10
C PHE A 124 2.14 -12.54 -2.17
N THR A 125 0.84 -12.37 -2.33
CA THR A 125 0.15 -11.06 -2.37
C THR A 125 -1.23 -11.18 -1.76
N SER A 126 -1.90 -10.05 -1.49
CA SER A 126 -3.29 -10.06 -1.01
C SER A 126 -4.24 -10.38 -2.17
N ASP A 127 -5.37 -11.03 -1.88
CA ASP A 127 -6.41 -11.26 -2.90
C ASP A 127 -6.93 -9.95 -3.47
N LYS A 128 -6.99 -8.90 -2.64
CA LYS A 128 -7.49 -7.58 -3.02
C LYS A 128 -6.56 -6.86 -3.99
N GLU A 129 -5.24 -6.89 -3.77
CA GLU A 129 -4.25 -6.29 -4.67
C GLU A 129 -4.25 -6.99 -6.03
N LEU A 130 -4.29 -8.32 -6.02
CA LEU A 130 -4.36 -9.12 -7.24
C LEU A 130 -5.63 -8.79 -8.04
N ASN A 131 -6.79 -8.83 -7.40
CA ASN A 131 -8.08 -8.55 -8.05
C ASN A 131 -8.15 -7.12 -8.60
N TYR A 132 -7.64 -6.14 -7.84
CA TYR A 132 -7.55 -4.76 -8.30
C TYR A 132 -6.68 -4.64 -9.56
N THR A 133 -5.52 -5.30 -9.58
CA THR A 133 -4.62 -5.30 -10.73
C THR A 133 -5.26 -5.97 -11.95
N ILE A 134 -5.96 -7.10 -11.76
CA ILE A 134 -6.70 -7.80 -12.83
C ILE A 134 -7.76 -6.88 -13.44
N GLU A 135 -8.51 -6.16 -12.60
CA GLU A 135 -9.56 -5.26 -13.06
C GLU A 135 -8.98 -4.08 -13.87
N LEU A 136 -7.89 -3.47 -13.40
CA LEU A 136 -7.17 -2.45 -14.17
C LEU A 136 -6.65 -2.98 -15.52
N LEU A 137 -6.18 -4.22 -15.58
CA LEU A 137 -5.76 -4.84 -16.84
C LEU A 137 -6.93 -5.02 -17.80
N ARG A 138 -8.11 -5.44 -17.30
CA ARG A 138 -9.30 -5.60 -18.14
C ARG A 138 -9.78 -4.27 -18.71
N GLN A 139 -9.69 -3.20 -17.94
CA GLN A 139 -10.06 -1.85 -18.38
C GLN A 139 -9.08 -1.27 -19.43
N SER A 140 -7.82 -1.71 -19.42
CA SER A 140 -6.78 -1.19 -20.33
C SER A 140 -6.52 -2.06 -21.57
N ALA A 141 -7.02 -3.30 -21.60
CA ALA A 141 -6.74 -4.24 -22.69
C ALA A 141 -7.75 -4.13 -23.85
N VAL A 142 -7.23 -4.16 -25.09
CA VAL A 142 -8.02 -4.14 -26.33
C VAL A 142 -8.20 -5.55 -26.94
N ASP A 143 -7.36 -6.53 -26.56
CA ASP A 143 -7.33 -7.89 -27.14
C ASP A 143 -7.45 -9.01 -26.07
N PRO A 144 -8.47 -9.89 -26.15
CA PRO A 144 -8.68 -11.03 -25.24
C PRO A 144 -7.49 -11.99 -25.10
N ALA A 145 -6.70 -12.20 -26.17
CA ALA A 145 -5.57 -13.13 -26.12
C ALA A 145 -4.42 -12.62 -25.23
N GLN A 146 -4.23 -11.30 -25.17
CA GLN A 146 -3.22 -10.69 -24.30
C GLN A 146 -3.60 -10.76 -22.83
N ILE A 147 -4.91 -10.78 -22.52
CA ILE A 147 -5.42 -10.85 -21.16
C ILE A 147 -5.04 -12.19 -20.52
N SER A 148 -5.28 -13.32 -21.20
CA SER A 148 -5.00 -14.65 -20.65
C SER A 148 -3.53 -14.84 -20.29
N GLN A 149 -2.62 -14.40 -21.16
CA GLN A 149 -1.18 -14.45 -20.92
C GLN A 149 -0.77 -13.59 -19.72
N LYS A 150 -1.31 -12.37 -19.59
CA LYS A 150 -1.03 -11.50 -18.45
C LYS A 150 -1.59 -12.01 -17.14
N LEU A 151 -2.77 -12.65 -17.15
CA LEU A 151 -3.38 -13.25 -15.97
C LEU A 151 -2.48 -14.32 -15.36
N ALA A 152 -1.95 -15.24 -16.17
CA ALA A 152 -1.02 -16.28 -15.70
C ALA A 152 0.20 -15.67 -14.99
N VAL A 153 0.73 -14.57 -15.53
CA VAL A 153 1.82 -13.82 -14.89
C VAL A 153 1.36 -13.21 -13.56
N LEU A 154 0.19 -12.57 -13.49
CA LEU A 154 -0.30 -11.97 -12.24
C LEU A 154 -0.46 -12.98 -11.10
N HIS A 155 -0.92 -14.20 -11.39
CA HIS A 155 -1.09 -15.28 -10.42
C HIS A 155 0.22 -15.98 -10.00
N THR A 156 1.37 -15.50 -10.47
CA THR A 156 2.69 -16.07 -10.17
C THR A 156 3.48 -15.16 -9.20
N CYS A 157 4.12 -15.73 -8.18
CA CYS A 157 4.91 -14.97 -7.21
C CYS A 157 6.21 -14.39 -7.81
N PRO A 158 6.83 -13.38 -7.17
CA PRO A 158 8.07 -12.75 -7.66
C PRO A 158 9.23 -13.72 -7.88
N ASP A 159 9.39 -14.72 -7.02
CA ASP A 159 10.49 -15.69 -7.13
C ASP A 159 10.31 -16.63 -8.32
N CYS A 160 9.11 -17.17 -8.52
CA CYS A 160 8.80 -17.98 -9.69
C CYS A 160 8.87 -17.16 -10.99
N LYS A 161 8.40 -15.91 -10.98
CA LYS A 161 8.59 -14.97 -12.12
C LYS A 161 10.07 -14.79 -12.47
N ARG A 162 10.92 -14.64 -11.44
CA ARG A 162 12.37 -14.51 -11.62
C ARG A 162 12.95 -15.78 -12.23
N GLN A 163 12.59 -16.96 -11.73
CA GLN A 163 13.04 -18.25 -12.26
C GLN A 163 12.64 -18.43 -13.73
N ASN A 164 11.37 -18.22 -14.07
CA ASN A 164 10.88 -18.35 -15.45
C ASN A 164 11.60 -17.38 -16.41
N SER A 165 11.95 -16.17 -15.92
CA SER A 165 12.72 -15.19 -16.70
C SER A 165 14.16 -15.65 -16.98
N LEU A 166 14.80 -16.28 -15.99
CA LEU A 166 16.14 -16.85 -16.13
C LEU A 166 16.14 -18.04 -17.10
N GLU A 167 15.18 -18.96 -16.97
CA GLU A 167 15.02 -20.12 -17.86
C GLU A 167 14.85 -19.69 -19.31
N LYS A 168 13.96 -18.73 -19.57
CA LYS A 168 13.75 -18.17 -20.91
C LYS A 168 15.03 -17.55 -21.50
N THR A 169 15.83 -16.89 -20.66
CA THR A 169 17.11 -16.31 -21.09
C THR A 169 18.12 -17.40 -21.45
N ALA A 170 18.20 -18.47 -20.67
CA ALA A 170 19.06 -19.62 -20.94
C ALA A 170 18.65 -20.38 -22.23
N GLU A 171 17.35 -20.51 -22.50
CA GLU A 171 16.84 -21.09 -23.74
C GLU A 171 17.23 -20.26 -24.96
N ILE A 172 17.09 -18.93 -24.87
CA ILE A 172 17.51 -18.00 -25.93
C ILE A 172 19.00 -18.14 -26.21
N GLU A 173 19.84 -18.19 -25.17
CA GLU A 173 21.28 -18.39 -25.31
C GLU A 173 21.60 -19.73 -26.01
N THR A 174 20.93 -20.80 -25.60
CA THR A 174 21.09 -22.13 -26.19
C THR A 174 20.71 -22.12 -27.68
N HIS A 175 19.58 -21.49 -28.03
CA HIS A 175 19.16 -21.33 -29.42
C HIS A 175 20.15 -20.50 -30.25
N MET A 176 20.72 -19.43 -29.70
CA MET A 176 21.76 -18.65 -30.38
C MET A 176 23.02 -19.46 -30.62
N ARG A 177 23.48 -20.23 -29.63
CA ARG A 177 24.64 -21.12 -29.76
C ARG A 177 24.44 -22.16 -30.85
N VAL A 178 23.26 -22.80 -30.91
CA VAL A 178 22.91 -23.76 -31.96
C VAL A 178 22.90 -23.10 -33.34
N LYS A 179 22.28 -21.91 -33.47
CA LYS A 179 22.29 -21.16 -34.74
C LYS A 179 23.69 -20.79 -35.20
N LEU A 180 24.56 -20.33 -34.30
CA LEU A 180 25.95 -20.00 -34.59
C LEU A 180 26.77 -21.23 -35.01
N ALA A 181 26.55 -22.37 -34.36
CA ALA A 181 27.19 -23.64 -34.76
C ALA A 181 26.74 -24.08 -36.17
N MET A 182 25.44 -24.00 -36.48
CA MET A 182 24.92 -24.30 -37.82
C MET A 182 25.43 -23.34 -38.89
N PHE A 183 25.58 -22.05 -38.57
CA PHE A 183 26.15 -21.06 -39.48
C PHE A 183 27.63 -21.37 -39.82
N ARG A 184 28.42 -21.80 -38.83
CA ARG A 184 29.82 -22.22 -39.04
C ARG A 184 29.93 -23.48 -39.91
N HIS A 185 29.00 -24.42 -39.78
CA HIS A 185 28.98 -25.63 -40.61
C HIS A 185 28.55 -25.36 -42.06
N ASN A 186 27.59 -24.47 -42.30
CA ASN A 186 27.10 -24.16 -43.66
C ASN A 186 27.89 -23.05 -44.38
N GLY A 187 28.74 -22.28 -43.67
CA GLY A 187 29.55 -21.21 -44.24
C GLY A 187 30.92 -21.61 -44.78
N GLY A 188 31.28 -22.91 -44.75
CA GLY A 188 32.61 -23.43 -45.11
C GLY A 188 32.74 -24.01 -46.52
N SER A 189 31.77 -23.81 -47.41
CA SER A 189 31.86 -24.25 -48.82
C SER A 189 31.81 -23.06 -49.76
N LYS A 190 32.91 -22.31 -49.81
CA LYS A 190 33.37 -21.53 -50.96
C LYS A 190 34.89 -21.56 -50.99
#